data_AF-A0A3M1CBT1-F1
#
_entry.id   AF-A0A3M1CBT1-F1
#
_cell.length_a   1.000
_cell.length_b   1.000
_cell.length_c   1.000
_cell.angle_alpha   90.00
_cell.angle_beta   90.00
_cell.angle_gamma   90.00
#
_symmetry.space_group_name_H-M   'P 1'
#
loop_
_entity.id
_entity.type
_entity.pdbx_description
1 polymer ?
#
loop_
_entity_poly.entity_id
_entity_poly.type
_entity_poly.pdbx_seq_one_letter_code
_entity_poly.pdbx_strand_id
1 'polypeptide(L)'
;MKNIFYLRNIKKTRAISLLIILASLLSQKSWANDPPELLFGPEFTFSSIKDNWKKEEALMDYLNYLEKKLIEEAPEGRKFSHPPGGPKRIFISPDGWSFNVTTDLGVIEVKMPPMTAEDYMKYESDIQKAIFDSAYNVGMIPLLFLGGGHISIGLDYFKNDLLLLRNFIVDFINHNELSMGILNYDTNNALPLWLFPEHQIQKTQQFLNTIDPLIANNQLAPSLIVLPHEERELNIPIQHMDPTEKRMYVRLLYPLKAALTNGPRDAFCKPWDTEMRGKRVAINLKIESNHHLHEKRIEIRSIRPQYNMRDFILLITLLKKRIEYLKNISKPIPLKINVPLLKSTTYSPRKYLLRPPIPPQKALAAFYQYLKETGLQWENYRHFVWPKWQFNGQLEKFEKELERKKRKLRRLKSNCSKFLKPKTRFIKRS
;
A
#
# COMPACT_ATOMS: atom_id res chain seq x y z
N MET A 1 64.80 -36.89 2.34
CA MET A 1 63.96 -36.04 1.44
C MET A 1 62.45 -36.32 1.51
N LYS A 2 61.97 -37.55 1.78
CA LYS A 2 60.51 -37.85 1.82
C LYS A 2 59.70 -37.09 2.90
N ASN A 3 60.28 -36.75 4.05
CA ASN A 3 59.58 -36.04 5.13
C ASN A 3 59.29 -34.55 4.84
N ILE A 4 60.05 -33.91 3.94
CA ILE A 4 59.84 -32.48 3.60
C ILE A 4 58.60 -32.30 2.68
N PHE A 5 58.32 -33.29 1.83
CA PHE A 5 57.16 -33.27 0.94
C PHE A 5 55.84 -33.43 1.71
N TYR A 6 55.82 -34.27 2.75
CA TYR A 6 54.63 -34.53 3.55
C TYR A 6 54.19 -33.30 4.37
N LEU A 7 55.15 -32.58 4.96
CA LEU A 7 54.88 -31.36 5.73
C LEU A 7 54.41 -30.18 4.85
N ARG A 8 54.86 -30.09 3.59
CA ARG A 8 54.36 -29.08 2.63
C ARG A 8 52.89 -29.33 2.25
N ASN A 9 52.50 -30.58 2.07
CA ASN A 9 51.11 -30.91 1.73
C ASN A 9 50.14 -30.63 2.89
N ILE A 10 50.52 -30.94 4.13
CA ILE A 10 49.66 -30.65 5.31
C ILE A 10 49.41 -29.14 5.47
N LYS A 11 50.44 -28.31 5.25
CA LYS A 11 50.29 -26.84 5.32
C LYS A 11 49.37 -26.31 4.21
N LYS A 12 49.45 -26.87 3.00
CA LYS A 12 48.60 -26.48 1.88
C LYS A 12 47.14 -26.88 2.10
N THR A 13 46.88 -28.10 2.59
CA THR A 13 45.52 -28.56 2.89
C THR A 13 44.90 -27.75 4.03
N ARG A 14 45.64 -27.45 5.10
CA ARG A 14 45.15 -26.60 6.20
C ARG A 14 44.85 -25.17 5.74
N ALA A 15 45.69 -24.58 4.89
CA ALA A 15 45.44 -23.24 4.36
C ALA A 15 44.18 -23.19 3.48
N ILE A 16 43.96 -24.22 2.65
CA ILE A 16 42.75 -24.32 1.82
C ILE A 16 41.50 -24.50 2.69
N SER A 17 41.54 -25.37 3.71
CA SER A 17 40.42 -25.53 4.64
C SER A 17 40.11 -24.24 5.40
N LEU A 18 41.13 -23.49 5.82
CA LEU A 18 40.93 -22.20 6.49
C LEU A 18 40.29 -21.17 5.56
N LEU A 19 40.69 -21.12 4.29
CA LEU A 19 40.10 -20.24 3.27
C LEU A 19 38.64 -20.57 2.99
N ILE A 20 38.28 -21.86 2.92
CA ILE A 20 36.89 -22.30 2.74
C ILE A 20 36.04 -21.89 3.95
N ILE A 21 36.53 -22.13 5.17
CA ILE A 21 35.84 -21.72 6.40
C ILE A 21 35.68 -20.19 6.44
N LEU A 22 36.73 -19.43 6.09
CA LEU A 22 36.66 -17.97 6.07
C LEU A 22 35.67 -17.46 5.02
N ALA A 23 35.66 -18.05 3.82
CA ALA A 23 34.70 -17.73 2.76
C ALA A 23 33.27 -18.06 3.16
N SER A 24 33.03 -19.20 3.83
CA SER A 24 31.72 -19.59 4.36
C SER A 24 31.25 -18.67 5.49
N LEU A 25 32.16 -18.25 6.38
CA LEU A 25 31.84 -17.31 7.46
C LEU A 25 31.57 -15.89 6.91
N LEU A 26 32.35 -15.44 5.92
CA LEU A 26 32.15 -14.16 5.25
C LEU A 26 30.86 -14.15 4.42
N SER A 27 30.51 -15.27 3.76
CA SER A 27 29.20 -15.39 3.11
C SER A 27 28.09 -15.40 4.13
N GLN A 28 28.18 -16.16 5.23
CA GLN A 28 27.12 -16.17 6.26
C GLN A 28 26.91 -14.80 6.92
N LYS A 29 27.96 -13.97 7.04
CA LYS A 29 27.85 -12.61 7.58
C LYS A 29 27.18 -11.61 6.63
N SER A 30 27.17 -11.87 5.31
CA SER A 30 26.52 -10.98 4.34
C SER A 30 25.00 -11.16 4.35
N TRP A 31 24.49 -12.39 4.45
CA TRP A 31 23.05 -12.66 4.38
C TRP A 31 22.27 -12.31 5.65
N ALA A 32 22.93 -12.26 6.82
CA ALA A 32 22.26 -11.99 8.09
C ALA A 32 22.00 -10.49 8.36
N ASN A 33 22.62 -9.59 7.60
CA ASN A 33 22.60 -8.15 7.89
C ASN A 33 21.95 -7.29 6.82
N ASP A 34 21.57 -7.84 5.67
CA ASP A 34 20.83 -7.06 4.69
C ASP A 34 19.46 -6.71 5.29
N PRO A 35 19.12 -5.41 5.39
CA PRO A 35 17.81 -5.03 5.88
C PRO A 35 16.77 -5.67 4.96
N PRO A 36 15.64 -6.16 5.52
CA PRO A 36 14.57 -6.70 4.69
C PRO A 36 14.21 -5.69 3.60
N GLU A 37 13.92 -6.18 2.40
CA GLU A 37 13.59 -5.32 1.27
C GLU A 37 12.31 -4.51 1.55
N LEU A 38 12.24 -3.31 0.98
CA LEU A 38 11.05 -2.46 1.08
C LEU A 38 10.01 -2.95 0.07
N LEU A 39 9.00 -3.67 0.57
CA LEU A 39 7.95 -4.24 -0.27
C LEU A 39 6.69 -3.37 -0.26
N PHE A 40 6.03 -3.29 -1.42
CA PHE A 40 4.79 -2.56 -1.65
C PHE A 40 3.69 -3.46 -2.20
N GLY A 41 2.50 -3.41 -1.63
CA GLY A 41 1.32 -4.16 -2.07
C GLY A 41 0.20 -3.24 -2.61
N PRO A 42 -0.19 -3.33 -3.89
CA PRO A 42 -1.28 -2.55 -4.45
C PRO A 42 -2.65 -3.17 -4.15
N GLU A 43 -3.64 -2.28 -3.98
CA GLU A 43 -5.04 -2.57 -4.21
C GLU A 43 -5.57 -1.62 -5.29
N PHE A 44 -5.79 -2.15 -6.49
CA PHE A 44 -6.36 -1.40 -7.61
C PHE A 44 -7.87 -1.54 -7.62
N THR A 45 -8.60 -0.44 -7.76
CA THR A 45 -10.06 -0.49 -7.92
C THR A 45 -10.53 -0.08 -9.31
N PHE A 46 -11.50 -0.82 -9.82
CA PHE A 46 -12.12 -0.59 -11.12
C PHE A 46 -13.63 -0.51 -10.98
N SER A 47 -14.25 0.31 -11.81
CA SER A 47 -15.70 0.48 -11.85
C SER A 47 -16.22 0.46 -13.28
N SER A 48 -17.47 0.05 -13.42
CA SER A 48 -18.23 0.12 -14.66
C SER A 48 -18.25 1.52 -15.28
N ILE A 49 -18.16 1.60 -16.61
CA ILE A 49 -18.68 2.75 -17.37
C ILE A 49 -20.08 2.52 -17.95
N LYS A 50 -20.60 1.28 -17.88
CA LYS A 50 -21.96 0.89 -18.29
C LYS A 50 -22.94 1.31 -17.20
N ASP A 51 -23.99 2.00 -17.60
CA ASP A 51 -25.10 2.35 -16.71
C ASP A 51 -25.85 1.06 -16.30
N ASN A 52 -26.30 0.96 -15.04
CA ASN A 52 -27.03 -0.19 -14.48
C ASN A 52 -26.30 -1.54 -14.46
N TRP A 53 -24.96 -1.56 -14.52
CA TRP A 53 -24.23 -2.84 -14.45
C TRP A 53 -24.33 -3.45 -13.05
N LYS A 54 -24.85 -4.68 -12.94
CA LYS A 54 -24.77 -5.44 -11.70
C LYS A 54 -23.33 -5.80 -11.43
N LYS A 55 -22.92 -5.70 -10.16
CA LYS A 55 -21.52 -5.87 -9.75
C LYS A 55 -20.99 -7.27 -10.03
N GLU A 56 -21.84 -8.28 -9.85
CA GLU A 56 -21.51 -9.68 -10.07
C GLU A 56 -21.30 -9.97 -11.56
N GLU A 57 -22.13 -9.39 -12.43
CA GLU A 57 -21.97 -9.48 -13.89
C GLU A 57 -20.68 -8.79 -14.33
N ALA A 58 -20.36 -7.63 -13.76
CA ALA A 58 -19.10 -6.93 -14.04
C ALA A 58 -17.88 -7.75 -13.62
N LEU A 59 -17.94 -8.40 -12.46
CA LEU A 59 -16.91 -9.31 -12.01
C LEU A 59 -16.74 -10.48 -12.98
N MET A 60 -17.82 -11.14 -13.36
CA MET A 60 -17.76 -12.30 -14.25
C MET A 60 -17.27 -11.92 -15.65
N ASP A 61 -17.73 -10.80 -16.21
CA ASP A 61 -17.22 -10.29 -17.50
C ASP A 61 -15.71 -10.04 -17.44
N TYR A 62 -15.23 -9.42 -16.34
CA TYR A 62 -13.80 -9.16 -16.16
C TYR A 62 -12.99 -10.44 -15.98
N LEU A 63 -13.44 -11.36 -15.13
CA LEU A 63 -12.77 -12.65 -14.89
C LEU A 63 -12.73 -13.51 -16.17
N ASN A 64 -13.84 -13.63 -16.89
CA ASN A 64 -13.90 -14.38 -18.14
C ASN A 64 -12.97 -13.79 -19.20
N TYR A 65 -12.89 -12.45 -19.28
CA TYR A 65 -11.96 -11.79 -20.19
C TYR A 65 -10.50 -12.03 -19.79
N LEU A 66 -10.19 -11.98 -18.50
CA LEU A 66 -8.86 -12.29 -17.99
C LEU A 66 -8.47 -13.74 -18.28
N GLU A 67 -9.32 -14.72 -17.97
CA GLU A 67 -9.05 -16.14 -18.22
C GLU A 67 -8.82 -16.38 -19.72
N LYS A 68 -9.71 -15.86 -20.58
CA LYS A 68 -9.55 -15.96 -22.04
C LYS A 68 -8.25 -15.32 -22.53
N LYS A 69 -8.02 -14.04 -22.23
CA LYS A 69 -6.87 -13.28 -22.78
C LYS A 69 -5.54 -13.73 -22.19
N LEU A 70 -5.51 -14.06 -20.89
CA LEU A 70 -4.26 -14.38 -20.20
C LEU A 70 -3.90 -15.86 -20.23
N ILE A 71 -4.84 -16.77 -20.54
CA ILE A 71 -4.55 -18.20 -20.69
C ILE A 71 -4.64 -18.63 -22.14
N GLU A 72 -5.79 -18.44 -22.80
CA GLU A 72 -6.05 -19.02 -24.13
C GLU A 72 -5.21 -18.37 -25.23
N GLU A 73 -4.86 -17.10 -25.07
CA GLU A 73 -4.12 -16.30 -26.07
C GLU A 73 -2.63 -16.10 -25.71
N ALA A 74 -2.14 -16.72 -24.63
CA ALA A 74 -0.82 -16.43 -24.03
C ALA A 74 0.13 -17.65 -23.99
N PRO A 75 1.46 -17.44 -23.91
CA PRO A 75 2.44 -18.53 -23.89
C PRO A 75 2.33 -19.45 -22.66
N GLU A 76 2.90 -20.66 -22.77
CA GLU A 76 2.87 -21.72 -21.76
C GLU A 76 3.32 -21.24 -20.36
N GLY A 77 2.65 -21.73 -19.31
CA GLY A 77 3.04 -21.53 -17.90
C GLY A 77 2.13 -20.64 -17.06
N ARG A 78 1.19 -19.91 -17.65
CA ARG A 78 0.19 -19.10 -16.92
C ARG A 78 -0.92 -19.98 -16.34
N LYS A 79 -1.33 -19.70 -15.10
CA LYS A 79 -2.38 -20.49 -14.42
C LYS A 79 -3.33 -19.58 -13.65
N PHE A 80 -4.61 -19.93 -13.68
CA PHE A 80 -5.57 -19.48 -12.68
C PHE A 80 -5.74 -20.57 -11.63
N SER A 81 -5.72 -20.18 -10.36
CA SER A 81 -6.16 -21.04 -9.27
C SER A 81 -7.55 -20.63 -8.79
N HIS A 82 -8.35 -21.65 -8.50
CA HIS A 82 -9.73 -21.56 -8.06
C HIS A 82 -9.81 -22.10 -6.63
N PRO A 83 -9.40 -21.31 -5.61
CA PRO A 83 -9.48 -21.77 -4.23
C PRO A 83 -10.94 -22.14 -3.89
N PRO A 84 -11.16 -23.25 -3.15
CA PRO A 84 -12.49 -23.67 -2.75
C PRO A 84 -13.18 -22.56 -1.92
N GLY A 85 -14.46 -22.30 -2.19
CA GLY A 85 -15.29 -21.39 -1.38
C GLY A 85 -15.62 -20.01 -1.98
N GLY A 86 -15.42 -19.75 -3.27
CA GLY A 86 -15.98 -18.53 -3.88
C GLY A 86 -15.46 -18.15 -5.26
N PRO A 87 -15.86 -16.99 -5.79
CA PRO A 87 -15.43 -16.48 -7.10
C PRO A 87 -14.01 -15.91 -7.07
N LYS A 88 -13.23 -16.16 -6.01
CA LYS A 88 -11.84 -15.71 -5.95
C LYS A 88 -11.06 -16.42 -7.05
N ARG A 89 -10.36 -15.63 -7.85
CA ARG A 89 -9.47 -16.09 -8.91
C ARG A 89 -8.10 -15.51 -8.64
N ILE A 90 -7.09 -16.38 -8.58
CA ILE A 90 -5.69 -15.98 -8.45
C ILE A 90 -5.02 -16.28 -9.78
N PHE A 91 -4.52 -15.25 -10.45
CA PHE A 91 -3.65 -15.39 -11.60
C PHE A 91 -2.21 -15.50 -11.13
N ILE A 92 -1.44 -16.46 -11.69
CA ILE A 92 0.00 -16.59 -11.48
C ILE A 92 0.69 -16.51 -12.84
N SER A 93 1.63 -15.56 -12.98
CA SER A 93 2.45 -15.38 -14.17
C SER A 93 3.57 -16.44 -14.25
N PRO A 94 4.19 -16.63 -15.43
CA PRO A 94 5.35 -17.53 -15.56
C PRO A 94 6.54 -17.08 -14.71
N ASP A 95 6.67 -15.77 -14.49
CA ASP A 95 7.74 -15.15 -13.69
C ASP A 95 7.41 -15.06 -12.19
N GLY A 96 6.32 -15.68 -11.75
CA GLY A 96 5.96 -15.85 -10.33
C GLY A 96 5.18 -14.70 -9.69
N TRP A 97 5.09 -13.53 -10.32
CA TRP A 97 4.17 -12.49 -9.83
C TRP A 97 2.72 -12.92 -10.03
N SER A 98 1.83 -12.50 -9.12
CA SER A 98 0.44 -12.93 -9.10
C SER A 98 -0.51 -11.81 -8.68
N PHE A 99 -1.81 -12.00 -8.92
CA PHE A 99 -2.84 -11.11 -8.40
C PHE A 99 -4.13 -11.87 -8.15
N ASN A 100 -4.95 -11.35 -7.23
CA ASN A 100 -6.29 -11.83 -6.98
C ASN A 100 -7.33 -10.76 -7.29
N VAL A 101 -8.42 -11.19 -7.90
CA VAL A 101 -9.57 -10.33 -8.18
C VAL A 101 -10.66 -10.61 -7.14
N THR A 102 -11.14 -9.55 -6.51
CA THR A 102 -12.20 -9.57 -5.51
C THR A 102 -13.20 -8.44 -5.77
N THR A 103 -14.23 -8.37 -4.93
CA THR A 103 -15.31 -7.40 -5.05
C THR A 103 -15.51 -6.64 -3.76
N ASP A 104 -15.62 -5.31 -3.81
CA ASP A 104 -16.03 -4.45 -2.69
C ASP A 104 -17.16 -3.49 -3.08
N LEU A 105 -17.81 -2.82 -2.15
CA LEU A 105 -19.01 -2.00 -2.39
C LEU A 105 -18.83 -1.02 -3.57
N GLY A 106 -19.45 -1.36 -4.70
CA GLY A 106 -19.44 -0.55 -5.93
C GLY A 106 -18.19 -0.69 -6.82
N VAL A 107 -17.23 -1.56 -6.48
CA VAL A 107 -15.98 -1.73 -7.24
C VAL A 107 -15.54 -3.19 -7.35
N ILE A 108 -14.70 -3.46 -8.36
CA ILE A 108 -13.82 -4.63 -8.38
C ILE A 108 -12.47 -4.20 -7.82
N GLU A 109 -11.90 -5.04 -6.95
CA GLU A 109 -10.56 -4.88 -6.41
C GLU A 109 -9.62 -5.90 -7.06
N VAL A 110 -8.43 -5.46 -7.43
CA VAL A 110 -7.33 -6.34 -7.85
C VAL A 110 -6.19 -6.10 -6.87
N LYS A 111 -5.81 -7.12 -6.11
CA LYS A 111 -4.72 -7.05 -5.14
C LYS A 111 -3.57 -7.93 -5.59
N MET A 112 -2.34 -7.50 -5.30
CA MET A 112 -1.14 -8.27 -5.61
C MET A 112 -0.37 -8.54 -4.33
N PRO A 113 0.37 -9.67 -4.23
CA PRO A 113 1.39 -9.82 -3.21
C PRO A 113 2.37 -8.64 -3.26
N PRO A 114 2.96 -8.28 -2.11
CA PRO A 114 3.89 -7.18 -2.05
C PRO A 114 5.17 -7.51 -2.85
N MET A 115 5.73 -6.52 -3.55
CA MET A 115 6.98 -6.65 -4.30
C MET A 115 7.83 -5.39 -4.14
N THR A 116 9.09 -5.43 -4.54
CA THR A 116 9.94 -4.22 -4.54
C THR A 116 9.48 -3.23 -5.61
N ALA A 117 9.90 -1.96 -5.49
CA ALA A 117 9.64 -0.97 -6.54
C ALA A 117 10.31 -1.39 -7.88
N GLU A 118 11.49 -1.99 -7.79
CA GLU A 118 12.26 -2.51 -8.91
C GLU A 118 11.51 -3.66 -9.62
N ASP A 119 10.88 -4.58 -8.89
CA ASP A 119 10.06 -5.64 -9.47
C ASP A 119 8.85 -5.07 -10.22
N TYR A 120 8.17 -4.06 -9.66
CA TYR A 120 7.06 -3.41 -10.35
C TYR A 120 7.51 -2.70 -11.64
N MET A 121 8.71 -2.11 -11.65
CA MET A 121 9.29 -1.55 -12.88
C MET A 121 9.62 -2.65 -13.89
N LYS A 122 10.21 -3.76 -13.43
CA LYS A 122 10.54 -4.93 -14.26
C LYS A 122 9.29 -5.49 -14.96
N TYR A 123 8.18 -5.62 -14.23
CA TYR A 123 6.93 -6.21 -14.74
C TYR A 123 5.89 -5.17 -15.20
N GLU A 124 6.27 -3.90 -15.36
CA GLU A 124 5.32 -2.80 -15.63
C GLU A 124 4.42 -3.09 -16.83
N SER A 125 5.01 -3.50 -17.96
CA SER A 125 4.28 -3.75 -19.20
C SER A 125 3.29 -4.91 -19.07
N ASP A 126 3.70 -5.98 -18.38
CA ASP A 126 2.87 -7.17 -18.24
C ASP A 126 1.72 -6.94 -17.28
N ILE A 127 1.97 -6.27 -16.15
CA ILE A 127 0.93 -5.90 -15.18
C ILE A 127 -0.05 -4.90 -15.82
N GLN A 128 0.43 -3.92 -16.57
CA GLN A 128 -0.40 -2.97 -17.32
C GLN A 128 -1.36 -3.71 -18.27
N LYS A 129 -0.83 -4.61 -19.10
CA LYS A 129 -1.63 -5.39 -20.06
C LYS A 129 -2.61 -6.35 -19.38
N ALA A 130 -2.18 -6.97 -18.30
CA ALA A 130 -2.95 -7.98 -17.59
C ALA A 130 -4.10 -7.36 -16.80
N ILE A 131 -3.85 -6.29 -16.04
CA ILE A 131 -4.83 -5.70 -15.13
C ILE A 131 -5.58 -4.55 -15.81
N PHE A 132 -4.87 -3.48 -16.16
CA PHE A 132 -5.49 -2.22 -16.58
C PHE A 132 -6.10 -2.30 -17.98
N ASP A 133 -5.35 -2.83 -18.95
CA ASP A 133 -5.85 -2.94 -20.33
C ASP A 133 -7.01 -3.96 -20.41
N SER A 134 -6.96 -5.02 -19.61
CA SER A 134 -8.04 -6.01 -19.54
C SER A 134 -9.32 -5.39 -18.94
N ALA A 135 -9.20 -4.65 -17.85
CA ALA A 135 -10.33 -3.93 -17.26
C ALA A 135 -10.94 -2.95 -18.28
N TYR A 136 -10.09 -2.19 -18.97
CA TYR A 136 -10.52 -1.27 -20.01
C TYR A 136 -11.30 -1.96 -21.14
N ASN A 137 -10.81 -3.11 -21.60
CA ASN A 137 -11.43 -3.86 -22.68
C ASN A 137 -12.84 -4.35 -22.32
N VAL A 138 -13.09 -4.72 -21.06
CA VAL A 138 -14.45 -5.08 -20.59
C VAL A 138 -15.31 -3.86 -20.23
N GLY A 139 -14.75 -2.65 -20.24
CA GLY A 139 -15.50 -1.41 -20.00
C GLY A 139 -15.46 -0.99 -18.55
N MET A 140 -14.38 -1.33 -17.89
CA MET A 140 -14.08 -0.90 -16.55
C MET A 140 -12.92 0.07 -16.57
N ILE A 141 -13.00 1.09 -15.74
CA ILE A 141 -11.92 2.05 -15.56
C ILE A 141 -11.74 2.37 -14.07
N PRO A 142 -10.54 2.75 -13.65
CA PRO A 142 -10.35 3.46 -12.40
C PRO A 142 -11.15 4.76 -12.44
N LEU A 143 -11.98 4.98 -11.41
CA LEU A 143 -12.75 6.21 -11.27
C LEU A 143 -12.17 7.03 -10.14
N LEU A 144 -11.67 8.23 -10.44
CA LEU A 144 -11.01 9.12 -9.47
C LEU A 144 -11.75 9.26 -8.13
N PHE A 145 -13.07 9.23 -8.18
CA PHE A 145 -13.96 9.51 -7.06
C PHE A 145 -14.72 8.27 -6.54
N LEU A 146 -14.48 7.09 -7.11
CA LEU A 146 -15.12 5.84 -6.71
C LEU A 146 -14.07 4.73 -6.53
N GLY A 147 -14.08 4.08 -5.37
CA GLY A 147 -13.03 3.14 -4.96
C GLY A 147 -11.87 3.79 -4.19
N GLY A 148 -10.80 3.03 -4.00
CA GLY A 148 -9.56 3.41 -3.35
C GLY A 148 -8.36 2.83 -4.11
N GLY A 149 -7.20 3.45 -4.00
CA GLY A 149 -5.95 2.93 -4.59
C GLY A 149 -4.96 2.54 -3.52
N HIS A 150 -5.38 1.76 -2.51
CA HIS A 150 -4.59 1.57 -1.28
C HIS A 150 -3.20 1.02 -1.61
N ILE A 151 -2.21 1.49 -0.85
CA ILE A 151 -0.84 1.01 -0.94
C ILE A 151 -0.46 0.45 0.42
N SER A 152 -0.08 -0.81 0.44
CA SER A 152 0.49 -1.47 1.62
C SER A 152 2.01 -1.41 1.57
N ILE A 153 2.66 -1.25 2.72
CA ILE A 153 4.11 -1.29 2.89
C ILE A 153 4.42 -2.38 3.91
N GLY A 154 5.35 -3.29 3.60
CA GLY A 154 5.75 -4.37 4.51
C GLY A 154 6.33 -3.82 5.82
N LEU A 155 5.74 -4.18 6.96
CA LEU A 155 6.16 -3.70 8.28
C LEU A 155 7.53 -4.25 8.70
N ASP A 156 7.90 -5.42 8.17
CA ASP A 156 9.21 -6.04 8.41
C ASP A 156 10.37 -5.12 8.03
N TYR A 157 10.17 -4.22 7.05
CA TYR A 157 11.15 -3.18 6.69
C TYR A 157 11.60 -2.33 7.90
N PHE A 158 10.67 -2.07 8.82
CA PHE A 158 10.89 -1.18 9.96
C PHE A 158 11.23 -1.91 11.25
N LYS A 159 11.27 -3.26 11.24
CA LYS A 159 11.36 -4.06 12.48
C LYS A 159 12.61 -3.76 13.33
N ASN A 160 13.69 -3.33 12.68
CA ASN A 160 14.96 -2.99 13.31
C ASN A 160 15.18 -1.48 13.46
N ASP A 161 14.22 -0.64 13.03
CA ASP A 161 14.32 0.82 13.06
C ASP A 161 12.96 1.44 13.41
N LEU A 162 12.63 1.40 14.69
CA LEU A 162 11.36 1.93 15.19
C LEU A 162 11.31 3.46 15.15
N LEU A 163 12.47 4.13 15.18
CA LEU A 163 12.52 5.57 14.93
C LEU A 163 12.05 5.88 13.51
N LEU A 164 12.49 5.11 12.51
CA LEU A 164 12.02 5.25 11.14
C LEU A 164 10.52 4.96 11.01
N LEU A 165 9.99 3.90 11.65
CA LEU A 165 8.54 3.62 11.63
C LEU A 165 7.75 4.81 12.18
N ARG A 166 8.16 5.28 13.36
CA ARG A 166 7.53 6.38 14.08
C ARG A 166 7.62 7.68 13.29
N ASN A 167 8.78 7.99 12.74
CA ASN A 167 8.98 9.16 11.89
C ASN A 167 8.17 9.07 10.60
N PHE A 168 8.04 7.89 9.98
CA PHE A 168 7.19 7.70 8.80
C PHE A 168 5.70 7.98 9.09
N ILE A 169 5.17 7.47 10.20
CA ILE A 169 3.78 7.72 10.61
C ILE A 169 3.57 9.21 10.90
N VAL A 170 4.44 9.83 11.69
CA VAL A 170 4.31 11.26 12.05
C VAL A 170 4.50 12.16 10.84
N ASP A 171 5.43 11.83 9.94
CA ASP A 171 5.65 12.54 8.69
C ASP A 171 4.38 12.55 7.83
N PHE A 172 3.77 11.38 7.62
CA PHE A 172 2.53 11.28 6.85
C PHE A 172 1.37 12.08 7.49
N ILE A 173 1.26 12.07 8.82
CA ILE A 173 0.24 12.86 9.54
C ILE A 173 0.50 14.37 9.42
N ASN A 174 1.77 14.78 9.51
CA ASN A 174 2.18 16.18 9.39
C ASN A 174 1.99 16.73 7.97
N HIS A 175 2.08 15.86 6.95
CA HIS A 175 1.83 16.18 5.55
C HIS A 175 0.38 15.89 5.15
N ASN A 176 -0.55 16.49 5.89
CA ASN A 176 -1.98 16.22 5.71
C ASN A 176 -2.51 16.60 4.31
N GLU A 177 -1.85 17.53 3.61
CA GLU A 177 -2.11 17.88 2.21
C GLU A 177 -2.13 16.66 1.28
N LEU A 178 -1.33 15.63 1.60
CA LEU A 178 -1.32 14.34 0.89
C LEU A 178 -2.71 13.70 0.91
N SER A 179 -3.29 13.57 2.11
CA SER A 179 -4.63 13.01 2.33
C SER A 179 -5.78 14.00 2.15
N MET A 180 -5.47 15.28 1.93
CA MET A 180 -6.41 16.38 1.71
C MET A 180 -6.34 16.91 0.27
N GLY A 181 -6.17 16.03 -0.71
CA GLY A 181 -6.35 16.36 -2.12
C GLY A 181 -5.14 16.16 -3.02
N ILE A 182 -3.92 16.02 -2.48
CA ILE A 182 -2.76 15.71 -3.33
C ILE A 182 -2.76 14.25 -3.78
N LEU A 183 -2.98 13.29 -2.89
CA LEU A 183 -3.03 11.86 -3.23
C LEU A 183 -4.48 11.36 -3.32
N ASN A 184 -5.33 11.83 -2.42
CA ASN A 184 -6.78 11.67 -2.44
C ASN A 184 -7.42 12.64 -1.45
N TYR A 185 -8.74 12.83 -1.50
CA TYR A 185 -9.52 13.37 -0.39
C TYR A 185 -10.75 12.48 -0.18
N ASP A 186 -10.57 11.44 0.63
CA ASP A 186 -11.58 10.41 0.87
C ASP A 186 -12.07 10.46 2.32
N THR A 187 -13.07 11.32 2.56
CA THR A 187 -13.67 11.49 3.88
C THR A 187 -14.46 10.27 4.37
N ASN A 188 -14.74 9.31 3.49
CA ASN A 188 -15.60 8.17 3.81
C ASN A 188 -14.78 6.96 4.26
N ASN A 189 -13.59 6.77 3.68
CA ASN A 189 -12.80 5.55 3.82
C ASN A 189 -11.32 5.79 4.21
N ALA A 190 -10.88 7.05 4.27
CA ALA A 190 -9.49 7.41 4.58
C ALA A 190 -9.41 8.85 5.10
N LEU A 191 -10.18 9.16 6.14
CA LEU A 191 -10.22 10.47 6.76
C LEU A 191 -8.82 10.84 7.30
N PRO A 192 -8.28 12.01 6.95
CA PRO A 192 -7.08 12.56 7.59
C PRO A 192 -7.27 12.67 9.11
N LEU A 193 -6.23 12.37 9.91
CA LEU A 193 -6.29 12.45 11.38
C LEU A 193 -6.83 13.81 11.87
N TRP A 194 -6.48 14.88 11.16
CA TRP A 194 -6.89 16.26 11.39
C TRP A 194 -8.39 16.53 11.34
N LEU A 195 -9.16 15.66 10.69
CA LEU A 195 -10.61 15.77 10.64
C LEU A 195 -11.30 14.91 11.70
N PHE A 196 -10.54 14.21 12.54
CA PHE A 196 -11.10 13.52 13.69
C PHE A 196 -11.38 14.50 14.84
N PRO A 197 -12.30 14.14 15.74
CA PRO A 197 -12.48 14.86 16.99
C PRO A 197 -11.19 14.95 17.81
N GLU A 198 -11.02 16.05 18.55
CA GLU A 198 -9.83 16.37 19.36
C GLU A 198 -9.37 15.19 20.24
N HIS A 199 -10.29 14.44 20.86
CA HIS A 199 -9.95 13.31 21.72
C HIS A 199 -9.21 12.17 20.99
N GLN A 200 -9.39 11.99 19.67
CA GLN A 200 -8.66 11.00 18.87
C GLN A 200 -7.24 11.49 18.53
N ILE A 201 -7.11 12.79 18.29
CA ILE A 201 -5.81 13.44 18.07
C ILE A 201 -4.97 13.31 19.35
N GLN A 202 -5.56 13.59 20.52
CA GLN A 202 -4.92 13.42 21.82
C GLN A 202 -4.48 11.97 22.07
N LYS A 203 -5.30 10.98 21.72
CA LYS A 203 -4.90 9.55 21.81
C LYS A 203 -3.70 9.23 20.93
N THR A 204 -3.63 9.81 19.73
CA THR A 204 -2.47 9.65 18.84
C THR A 204 -1.22 10.27 19.46
N GLN A 205 -1.33 11.46 20.04
CA GLN A 205 -0.22 12.10 20.75
C GLN A 205 0.24 11.26 21.96
N GLN A 206 -0.68 10.73 22.76
CA GLN A 206 -0.37 9.86 23.89
C GLN A 206 0.36 8.59 23.45
N PHE A 207 -0.07 7.99 22.34
CA PHE A 207 0.61 6.84 21.73
C PHE A 207 2.06 7.16 21.35
N LEU A 208 2.29 8.28 20.65
CA LEU A 208 3.63 8.71 20.27
C LEU A 208 4.51 8.99 21.50
N ASN A 209 3.97 9.67 22.50
CA ASN A 209 4.67 9.95 23.76
C ASN A 209 5.06 8.67 24.52
N THR A 210 4.35 7.56 24.29
CA THR A 210 4.67 6.25 24.89
C THR A 210 5.84 5.56 24.15
N ILE A 211 5.98 5.80 22.85
CA ILE A 211 7.02 5.17 22.02
C ILE A 211 8.34 5.94 22.11
N ASP A 212 8.31 7.26 22.25
CA ASP A 212 9.50 8.12 22.25
C ASP A 212 10.55 7.72 23.31
N PRO A 213 10.19 7.40 24.57
CA PRO A 213 11.15 6.91 25.56
C PRO A 213 11.77 5.55 25.19
N LEU A 214 11.01 4.66 24.57
CA LEU A 214 11.51 3.34 24.14
C LEU A 214 12.58 3.48 23.05
N ILE A 215 12.37 4.43 22.13
CA ILE A 215 13.34 4.80 21.10
C ILE A 215 14.58 5.42 21.74
N ALA A 216 14.40 6.39 22.64
CA ALA A 216 15.51 7.11 23.28
C ALA A 216 16.43 6.18 24.08
N ASN A 217 15.87 5.16 24.73
CA ASN A 217 16.62 4.22 25.55
C ASN A 217 17.20 3.04 24.76
N ASN A 218 17.02 2.98 23.44
CA ASN A 218 17.37 1.82 22.59
C ASN A 218 16.85 0.48 23.16
N GLN A 219 15.74 0.51 23.90
CA GLN A 219 15.19 -0.63 24.65
C GLN A 219 14.40 -1.61 23.75
N LEU A 220 14.50 -1.44 22.44
CA LEU A 220 13.63 -2.08 21.46
C LEU A 220 14.26 -3.31 20.79
N ALA A 221 15.41 -3.76 21.29
CA ALA A 221 16.00 -5.03 20.92
C ALA A 221 15.15 -6.21 21.47
N PRO A 222 15.14 -7.36 20.78
CA PRO A 222 14.14 -8.42 20.51
C PRO A 222 12.90 -8.69 21.39
N SER A 223 12.76 -8.09 22.56
CA SER A 223 11.71 -8.36 23.55
C SER A 223 10.30 -7.94 23.11
N LEU A 224 10.17 -7.05 22.13
CA LEU A 224 8.87 -6.73 21.50
C LEU A 224 8.50 -7.70 20.37
N ILE A 225 9.43 -8.55 19.92
CA ILE A 225 9.26 -9.52 18.82
C ILE A 225 9.14 -10.96 19.35
N VAL A 226 9.75 -11.25 20.50
CA VAL A 226 9.68 -12.56 21.18
C VAL A 226 9.14 -12.36 22.59
N LEU A 227 7.81 -12.27 22.72
CA LEU A 227 7.16 -12.70 23.95
C LEU A 227 6.41 -13.98 23.60
N PRO A 228 6.76 -15.12 24.22
CA PRO A 228 6.02 -16.34 24.03
C PRO A 228 4.55 -16.09 24.35
N HIS A 229 3.67 -16.88 23.72
CA HIS A 229 2.22 -16.80 23.85
C HIS A 229 1.70 -17.01 25.30
N GLU A 230 2.60 -17.25 26.26
CA GLU A 230 2.32 -17.37 27.67
C GLU A 230 2.57 -16.04 28.38
N GLU A 231 1.60 -15.64 29.19
CA GLU A 231 1.59 -14.46 30.07
C GLU A 231 2.69 -14.51 31.15
N ARG A 232 3.96 -14.67 30.79
CA ARG A 232 5.05 -14.43 31.73
C ARG A 232 5.32 -12.94 31.78
N GLU A 233 5.00 -12.42 32.96
CA GLU A 233 5.33 -11.11 33.48
C GLU A 233 6.68 -10.62 32.92
N LEU A 234 6.60 -9.63 32.03
CA LEU A 234 7.74 -8.79 31.71
C LEU A 234 8.20 -8.15 33.02
N ASN A 235 9.42 -8.48 33.47
CA ASN A 235 10.15 -7.81 34.55
C ASN A 235 10.59 -6.37 34.15
N ILE A 236 9.67 -5.62 33.56
CA ILE A 236 9.72 -4.16 33.53
C ILE A 236 9.05 -3.74 34.85
N PRO A 237 9.49 -2.68 35.56
CA PRO A 237 8.89 -2.26 36.82
C PRO A 237 7.50 -1.61 36.58
N ILE A 238 6.53 -2.41 36.16
CA ILE A 238 5.11 -2.08 36.00
C ILE A 238 4.40 -2.22 37.37
N GLN A 239 5.10 -2.69 38.41
CA GLN A 239 4.57 -2.85 39.76
C GLN A 239 4.25 -1.50 40.42
N HIS A 240 4.80 -0.39 39.92
CA HIS A 240 4.57 0.96 40.47
C HIS A 240 3.66 1.84 39.60
N MET A 241 3.17 1.34 38.46
CA MET A 241 2.18 2.08 37.66
C MET A 241 0.80 1.93 38.27
N ASP A 242 0.03 3.02 38.33
CA ASP A 242 -1.37 2.94 38.74
C ASP A 242 -2.15 2.01 37.78
N PRO A 243 -3.21 1.33 38.24
CA PRO A 243 -4.05 0.48 37.40
C PRO A 243 -4.56 1.15 36.12
N THR A 244 -4.74 2.47 36.10
CA THR A 244 -5.16 3.25 34.93
C THR A 244 -4.03 3.40 33.92
N GLU A 245 -2.83 3.78 34.36
CA GLU A 245 -1.60 3.80 33.55
C GLU A 245 -1.24 2.41 33.02
N LYS A 246 -1.35 1.37 33.84
CA LYS A 246 -1.12 -0.02 33.44
C LYS A 246 -2.12 -0.47 32.37
N ARG A 247 -3.40 -0.09 32.50
CA ARG A 247 -4.42 -0.31 31.46
C ARG A 247 -4.14 0.50 30.20
N MET A 248 -3.62 1.72 30.32
CA MET A 248 -3.29 2.57 29.18
C MET A 248 -2.06 2.05 28.42
N TYR A 249 -1.02 1.63 29.14
CA TYR A 249 0.20 1.02 28.64
C TYR A 249 -0.10 -0.29 27.89
N VAL A 250 -0.88 -1.19 28.51
CA VAL A 250 -1.40 -2.38 27.84
C VAL A 250 -2.27 -1.96 26.66
N ARG A 251 -3.15 -0.96 26.73
CA ARG A 251 -4.04 -0.58 25.60
C ARG A 251 -3.35 0.14 24.43
N LEU A 252 -2.24 0.82 24.65
CA LEU A 252 -1.49 1.59 23.63
C LEU A 252 -0.38 0.77 22.99
N LEU A 253 0.29 -0.09 23.77
CA LEU A 253 1.32 -0.99 23.25
C LEU A 253 0.74 -2.31 22.75
N TYR A 254 -0.42 -2.77 23.22
CA TYR A 254 -1.03 -4.01 22.70
C TYR A 254 -1.40 -3.96 21.22
N PRO A 255 -1.83 -2.83 20.63
CA PRO A 255 -1.98 -2.68 19.18
C PRO A 255 -0.65 -2.83 18.43
N LEU A 256 0.42 -2.17 18.90
CA LEU A 256 1.76 -2.28 18.30
C LEU A 256 2.37 -3.68 18.53
N LYS A 257 2.19 -4.24 19.72
CA LYS A 257 2.56 -5.60 20.10
C LYS A 257 1.79 -6.60 19.26
N ALA A 258 0.46 -6.53 19.14
CA ALA A 258 -0.32 -7.40 18.26
C ALA A 258 0.19 -7.28 16.82
N ALA A 259 0.43 -6.05 16.34
CA ALA A 259 1.04 -5.78 15.04
C ALA A 259 2.41 -6.42 14.86
N LEU A 260 3.20 -6.53 15.93
CA LEU A 260 4.57 -7.06 15.90
C LEU A 260 4.67 -8.54 16.35
N THR A 261 3.68 -9.12 17.03
CA THR A 261 3.74 -10.44 17.72
C THR A 261 2.62 -11.43 17.34
N ASN A 262 2.09 -11.35 16.12
CA ASN A 262 1.20 -12.36 15.50
C ASN A 262 -0.26 -12.42 16.04
N GLY A 263 -0.75 -11.39 16.72
CA GLY A 263 -2.17 -11.32 17.10
C GLY A 263 -3.04 -10.81 15.95
N PRO A 264 -4.19 -11.43 15.60
CA PRO A 264 -5.08 -10.88 14.57
C PRO A 264 -5.84 -9.68 15.14
N ARG A 265 -5.42 -8.43 14.84
CA ARG A 265 -6.17 -7.19 15.12
C ARG A 265 -5.52 -5.92 14.54
N ASP A 266 -6.33 -5.04 13.95
CA ASP A 266 -5.91 -3.73 13.44
C ASP A 266 -5.61 -2.74 14.57
N ALA A 267 -4.41 -2.17 14.58
CA ALA A 267 -3.90 -1.38 15.70
C ALA A 267 -4.44 0.06 15.76
N PHE A 268 -4.82 0.61 14.61
CA PHE A 268 -5.42 1.94 14.47
C PHE A 268 -6.94 1.91 14.23
N CYS A 269 -7.54 0.72 14.08
CA CYS A 269 -8.87 0.56 13.49
C CYS A 269 -9.95 -0.01 14.44
N LYS A 270 -9.81 0.12 15.76
CA LYS A 270 -11.00 0.04 16.62
C LYS A 270 -11.48 1.45 16.95
N PRO A 271 -12.57 1.93 16.31
CA PRO A 271 -13.36 3.01 16.86
C PRO A 271 -14.01 2.43 18.11
N TRP A 272 -13.73 3.07 19.24
CA TRP A 272 -14.30 2.74 20.54
C TRP A 272 -15.75 3.22 20.67
N ASP A 273 -16.47 3.25 19.54
CA ASP A 273 -17.86 3.61 19.42
C ASP A 273 -18.45 2.87 18.21
N THR A 274 -19.61 2.25 18.38
CA THR A 274 -20.25 1.34 17.40
C THR A 274 -20.67 2.02 16.10
N GLU A 275 -20.61 3.36 16.03
CA GLU A 275 -21.10 4.15 14.89
C GLU A 275 -20.07 4.38 13.76
N MET A 276 -18.77 4.20 13.99
CA MET A 276 -17.74 4.55 12.99
C MET A 276 -16.81 3.39 12.61
N ARG A 277 -17.32 2.20 12.23
CA ARG A 277 -16.53 1.01 11.83
C ARG A 277 -15.15 1.35 11.19
N GLY A 278 -14.09 0.75 11.72
CA GLY A 278 -12.65 1.09 11.68
C GLY A 278 -11.93 1.41 10.35
N LYS A 279 -12.62 1.59 9.24
CA LYS A 279 -12.02 1.82 7.91
C LYS A 279 -11.73 3.29 7.62
N ARG A 280 -11.44 4.14 8.59
CA ARG A 280 -11.55 5.60 8.41
C ARG A 280 -10.29 6.44 8.57
N VAL A 281 -9.11 5.92 8.88
CA VAL A 281 -7.89 6.76 8.93
C VAL A 281 -7.10 6.66 7.62
N ALA A 282 -6.50 7.77 7.20
CA ALA A 282 -5.68 7.87 5.98
C ALA A 282 -4.48 6.92 5.96
N ILE A 283 -3.92 6.61 7.13
CA ILE A 283 -2.83 5.67 7.35
C ILE A 283 -3.22 4.71 8.48
N ASN A 284 -3.07 3.41 8.25
CA ASN A 284 -3.40 2.36 9.21
C ASN A 284 -2.25 1.36 9.37
N LEU A 285 -2.10 0.79 10.55
CA LEU A 285 -1.32 -0.44 10.75
C LEU A 285 -2.29 -1.61 10.74
N LYS A 286 -2.03 -2.55 9.83
CA LYS A 286 -2.88 -3.70 9.58
C LYS A 286 -2.07 -4.98 9.69
N ILE A 287 -2.70 -6.00 10.26
CA ILE A 287 -2.20 -7.37 10.27
C ILE A 287 -3.23 -8.16 9.49
N GLU A 288 -2.86 -8.64 8.31
CA GLU A 288 -3.79 -9.44 7.53
C GLU A 288 -3.52 -10.93 7.80
N SER A 289 -4.44 -11.59 8.51
CA SER A 289 -4.35 -13.00 8.85
C SER A 289 -4.90 -13.91 7.74
N ASN A 290 -4.63 -13.58 6.47
CA ASN A 290 -5.05 -14.46 5.37
C ASN A 290 -4.17 -15.71 5.33
N HIS A 291 -4.80 -16.88 5.19
CA HIS A 291 -4.34 -18.24 5.53
C HIS A 291 -3.01 -18.76 4.98
N HIS A 292 -2.20 -17.98 4.26
CA HIS A 292 -0.93 -18.46 3.71
C HIS A 292 0.28 -17.56 3.99
N LEU A 293 0.11 -16.30 4.39
CA LEU A 293 1.21 -15.41 4.79
C LEU A 293 0.68 -14.44 5.85
N HIS A 294 1.17 -14.53 7.08
CA HIS A 294 0.92 -13.51 8.11
C HIS A 294 1.70 -12.25 7.76
N GLU A 295 1.14 -11.43 6.87
CA GLU A 295 1.79 -10.21 6.45
C GLU A 295 1.38 -9.04 7.34
N LYS A 296 2.38 -8.43 7.97
CA LYS A 296 2.23 -7.20 8.75
C LYS A 296 2.51 -6.03 7.83
N ARG A 297 1.61 -5.05 7.76
CA ARG A 297 1.75 -3.94 6.81
C ARG A 297 1.24 -2.61 7.34
N ILE A 298 1.82 -1.53 6.80
CA ILE A 298 1.28 -0.19 6.89
C ILE A 298 0.42 0.03 5.65
N GLU A 299 -0.86 0.33 5.81
CA GLU A 299 -1.79 0.57 4.71
C GLU A 299 -2.08 2.08 4.60
N ILE A 300 -1.73 2.67 3.46
CA ILE A 300 -2.05 4.05 3.10
C ILE A 300 -3.32 4.02 2.26
N ARG A 301 -4.42 4.50 2.84
CA ARG A 301 -5.76 4.42 2.25
C ARG A 301 -6.15 5.68 1.50
N SER A 302 -5.55 6.82 1.84
CA SER A 302 -5.83 8.11 1.21
C SER A 302 -5.11 8.27 -0.14
N ILE A 303 -5.16 7.23 -0.96
CA ILE A 303 -4.60 7.19 -2.31
C ILE A 303 -5.76 7.02 -3.28
N ARG A 304 -5.79 7.84 -4.33
CA ARG A 304 -6.79 7.75 -5.38
C ARG A 304 -6.55 6.51 -6.25
N PRO A 305 -7.58 5.98 -6.91
CA PRO A 305 -7.39 4.90 -7.88
C PRO A 305 -6.35 5.29 -8.94
N GLN A 306 -5.37 4.41 -9.16
CA GLN A 306 -4.33 4.59 -10.18
C GLN A 306 -4.93 4.35 -11.56
N TYR A 307 -4.57 5.16 -12.57
CA TYR A 307 -5.11 4.98 -13.93
C TYR A 307 -4.39 3.90 -14.73
N ASN A 308 -3.15 3.62 -14.36
CA ASN A 308 -2.22 2.75 -15.06
C ASN A 308 -1.11 2.32 -14.08
N MET A 309 -0.25 1.41 -14.53
CA MET A 309 0.83 0.88 -13.71
C MET A 309 1.91 1.93 -13.39
N ARG A 310 2.19 2.85 -14.31
CA ARG A 310 3.14 3.96 -14.10
C ARG A 310 2.72 4.89 -12.96
N ASP A 311 1.43 5.18 -12.83
CA ASP A 311 0.90 5.96 -11.69
C ASP A 311 1.25 5.27 -10.36
N PHE A 312 1.08 3.95 -10.28
CA PHE A 312 1.43 3.18 -9.09
C PHE A 312 2.94 3.21 -8.82
N ILE A 313 3.77 2.99 -9.85
CA ILE A 313 5.23 3.05 -9.74
C ILE A 313 5.70 4.41 -9.22
N LEU A 314 5.11 5.51 -9.72
CA LEU A 314 5.43 6.85 -9.23
C LEU A 314 5.07 7.02 -7.75
N LEU A 315 3.89 6.53 -7.32
CA LEU A 315 3.46 6.61 -5.93
C LEU A 315 4.36 5.80 -4.99
N ILE A 316 4.73 4.56 -5.34
CA ILE A 316 5.65 3.77 -4.50
C ILE A 316 7.06 4.35 -4.52
N THR A 317 7.49 4.96 -5.62
CA THR A 317 8.76 5.70 -5.71
C THR A 317 8.76 6.90 -4.78
N LEU A 318 7.66 7.65 -4.71
CA LEU A 318 7.49 8.76 -3.77
C LEU A 318 7.64 8.29 -2.32
N LEU A 319 6.96 7.20 -1.96
CA LEU A 319 7.02 6.63 -0.61
C LEU A 319 8.42 6.08 -0.29
N LYS A 320 9.04 5.35 -1.21
CA LYS A 320 10.41 4.84 -1.07
C LYS A 320 11.40 5.98 -0.83
N LYS A 321 11.36 7.03 -1.66
CA LYS A 321 12.24 8.19 -1.52
C LYS A 321 11.97 8.98 -0.25
N ARG A 322 10.72 9.05 0.21
CA ARG A 322 10.44 9.64 1.53
C ARG A 322 11.06 8.82 2.65
N ILE A 323 10.89 7.50 2.65
CA ILE A 323 11.49 6.62 3.66
C ILE A 323 13.02 6.78 3.66
N GLU A 324 13.66 6.84 2.49
CA GLU A 324 15.10 7.11 2.37
C GLU A 324 15.49 8.48 2.97
N TYR A 325 14.71 9.53 2.75
CA TYR A 325 14.92 10.83 3.39
C TYR A 325 14.81 10.74 4.92
N LEU A 326 13.77 10.07 5.42
CA LEU A 326 13.50 9.94 6.86
C LEU A 326 14.56 9.12 7.61
N LYS A 327 15.23 8.18 6.95
CA LYS A 327 16.37 7.43 7.53
C LYS A 327 17.51 8.34 7.99
N ASN A 328 17.66 9.51 7.38
CA ASN A 328 18.70 10.48 7.75
C ASN A 328 18.30 11.36 8.94
N ILE A 329 17.09 11.20 9.48
CA ILE A 329 16.59 11.98 10.62
C ILE A 329 16.81 11.18 11.90
N SER A 330 17.86 11.54 12.64
CA SER A 330 18.30 10.84 13.85
C SER A 330 17.49 11.15 15.12
N LYS A 331 16.44 11.98 15.01
CA LYS A 331 15.60 12.39 16.15
C LYS A 331 14.11 12.19 15.84
N PRO A 332 13.28 11.98 16.87
CA PRO A 332 11.83 11.97 16.71
C PRO A 332 11.31 13.26 16.07
N ILE A 333 10.56 13.16 14.96
CA ILE A 333 9.87 14.30 14.35
C ILE A 333 8.71 14.74 15.26
N PRO A 334 8.58 16.02 15.64
CA PRO A 334 7.44 16.46 16.43
C PRO A 334 6.13 16.35 15.62
N LEU A 335 5.06 15.84 16.25
CA LEU A 335 3.72 15.90 15.68
C LEU A 335 3.25 17.37 15.68
N LYS A 336 2.85 17.87 14.51
CA LYS A 336 2.35 19.24 14.32
C LYS A 336 0.83 19.17 14.29
N ILE A 337 0.12 19.76 15.26
CA ILE A 337 -1.36 19.74 15.35
C ILE A 337 -1.99 21.12 14.98
N ASN A 338 -1.21 22.06 14.43
CA ASN A 338 -1.69 23.44 14.18
C ASN A 338 -1.87 23.84 12.69
N VAL A 339 -2.71 23.13 11.94
CA VAL A 339 -3.20 23.60 10.64
C VAL A 339 -4.63 24.13 10.84
N PRO A 340 -4.86 25.45 10.73
CA PRO A 340 -6.22 25.98 10.71
C PRO A 340 -6.92 25.41 9.49
N LEU A 341 -7.85 24.49 9.72
CA LEU A 341 -8.70 23.93 8.68
C LEU A 341 -9.77 24.95 8.33
N LEU A 342 -10.08 25.06 7.04
CA LEU A 342 -11.30 25.75 6.62
C LEU A 342 -12.48 24.97 7.21
N LYS A 343 -13.52 25.66 7.72
CA LYS A 343 -14.75 24.99 8.19
C LYS A 343 -15.23 24.04 7.09
N SER A 344 -15.17 22.73 7.35
CA SER A 344 -15.61 21.71 6.41
C SER A 344 -17.11 21.90 6.19
N THR A 345 -17.52 22.31 5.00
CA THR A 345 -18.92 22.69 4.79
C THR A 345 -19.83 21.54 4.39
N THR A 346 -19.35 20.33 4.09
CA THR A 346 -20.25 19.20 3.80
C THR A 346 -19.52 17.86 3.78
N TYR A 347 -20.00 16.89 4.56
CA TYR A 347 -19.84 15.48 4.21
C TYR A 347 -20.59 15.23 2.90
N SER A 348 -19.92 14.72 1.89
CA SER A 348 -20.57 14.34 0.63
C SER A 348 -20.15 12.93 0.22
N PRO A 349 -21.11 12.03 -0.07
CA PRO A 349 -20.79 10.73 -0.67
C PRO A 349 -20.22 10.88 -2.09
N ARG A 350 -20.37 12.06 -2.70
CA ARG A 350 -19.88 12.37 -4.04
C ARG A 350 -18.52 13.04 -3.94
N LYS A 351 -17.42 12.27 -4.01
CA LYS A 351 -16.06 12.79 -3.78
C LYS A 351 -15.69 13.98 -4.69
N TYR A 352 -16.23 14.08 -5.89
CA TYR A 352 -15.99 15.22 -6.81
C TYR A 352 -16.56 16.57 -6.32
N LEU A 353 -17.59 16.52 -5.48
CA LEU A 353 -18.16 17.71 -4.84
C LEU A 353 -17.32 18.17 -3.65
N LEU A 354 -16.46 17.30 -3.13
CA LEU A 354 -15.63 17.63 -1.98
C LEU A 354 -14.70 18.80 -2.32
N ARG A 355 -14.54 19.65 -1.30
CA ARG A 355 -13.60 20.76 -1.27
C ARG A 355 -12.64 20.45 -0.13
N PRO A 356 -11.41 20.01 -0.43
CA PRO A 356 -10.48 19.74 0.65
C PRO A 356 -10.30 21.00 1.50
N PRO A 357 -10.31 20.88 2.84
CA PRO A 357 -10.36 22.02 3.77
C PRO A 357 -8.99 22.69 3.94
N ILE A 358 -8.20 22.74 2.86
CA ILE A 358 -6.87 23.33 2.79
C ILE A 358 -6.80 24.28 1.58
N PRO A 359 -6.24 25.50 1.73
CA PRO A 359 -6.02 26.38 0.60
C PRO A 359 -5.14 25.70 -0.47
N PRO A 360 -5.55 25.67 -1.76
CA PRO A 360 -4.82 24.97 -2.82
C PRO A 360 -3.35 25.37 -2.91
N GLN A 361 -3.05 26.66 -2.83
CA GLN A 361 -1.67 27.19 -2.93
C GLN A 361 -0.80 26.68 -1.77
N LYS A 362 -1.36 26.59 -0.56
CA LYS A 362 -0.65 26.05 0.61
C LYS A 362 -0.36 24.57 0.45
N ALA A 363 -1.34 23.78 -0.02
CA ALA A 363 -1.17 22.36 -0.30
C ALA A 363 -0.12 22.10 -1.39
N LEU A 364 -0.15 22.88 -2.48
CA LEU A 364 0.81 22.77 -3.58
C LEU A 364 2.23 23.14 -3.14
N ALA A 365 2.38 24.21 -2.36
CA ALA A 365 3.68 24.62 -1.82
C ALA A 365 4.27 23.55 -0.88
N ALA A 366 3.44 22.99 0.00
CA ALA A 366 3.85 21.91 0.91
C ALA A 366 4.25 20.64 0.13
N PHE A 367 3.47 20.25 -0.89
CA PHE A 367 3.80 19.10 -1.72
C PHE A 367 5.05 19.32 -2.57
N TYR A 368 5.26 20.52 -3.12
CA TYR A 368 6.48 20.86 -3.83
C TYR A 368 7.71 20.73 -2.92
N GLN A 369 7.63 21.23 -1.69
CA GLN A 369 8.69 21.08 -0.70
C GLN A 369 8.94 19.60 -0.35
N TYR A 370 7.87 18.80 -0.21
CA TYR A 370 7.97 17.36 0.03
C TYR A 370 8.73 16.61 -1.09
N LEU A 371 8.47 16.97 -2.35
CA LEU A 371 9.21 16.42 -3.49
C LEU A 371 10.67 16.89 -3.51
N LYS A 372 10.92 18.16 -3.19
CA LYS A 372 12.27 18.73 -3.12
C LYS A 372 13.13 18.02 -2.08
N GLU A 373 12.60 17.75 -0.88
CA GLU A 373 13.29 17.01 0.19
C GLU A 373 13.69 15.60 -0.22
N THR A 374 12.93 14.99 -1.15
CA THR A 374 13.17 13.63 -1.65
C THR A 374 13.95 13.59 -2.96
N GLY A 375 14.34 14.75 -3.51
CA GLY A 375 15.02 14.86 -4.80
C GLY A 375 14.15 14.53 -6.01
N LEU A 376 12.83 14.47 -5.84
CA LEU A 376 11.87 14.15 -6.90
C LEU A 376 11.47 15.39 -7.71
N GLN A 377 11.20 15.18 -9.00
CA GLN A 377 10.86 16.25 -9.94
C GLN A 377 9.35 16.50 -9.98
N TRP A 378 8.92 17.75 -9.79
CA TRP A 378 7.51 18.17 -9.74
C TRP A 378 6.68 17.70 -10.94
N GLU A 379 7.27 17.73 -12.13
CA GLU A 379 6.64 17.45 -13.42
C GLU A 379 6.05 16.03 -13.46
N ASN A 380 6.71 15.08 -12.80
CA ASN A 380 6.29 13.68 -12.74
C ASN A 380 5.08 13.49 -11.82
N TYR A 381 4.91 14.36 -10.82
CA TYR A 381 3.94 14.16 -9.73
C TYR A 381 2.77 15.14 -9.74
N ARG A 382 2.86 16.25 -10.46
CA ARG A 382 1.80 17.27 -10.52
C ARG A 382 0.42 16.72 -10.94
N HIS A 383 0.39 15.60 -11.65
CA HIS A 383 -0.85 14.97 -12.08
C HIS A 383 -1.61 14.29 -10.93
N PHE A 384 -1.00 14.06 -9.76
CA PHE A 384 -1.65 13.54 -8.55
C PHE A 384 -2.58 14.55 -7.88
N VAL A 385 -2.21 15.82 -7.93
CA VAL A 385 -2.95 16.97 -7.41
C VAL A 385 -4.45 16.91 -7.76
N TRP A 386 -5.30 17.33 -6.81
CA TRP A 386 -6.73 17.44 -7.01
C TRP A 386 -7.06 18.19 -8.31
N PRO A 387 -7.91 17.66 -9.21
CA PRO A 387 -8.11 18.27 -10.53
C PRO A 387 -8.52 19.75 -10.47
N LYS A 388 -9.36 20.14 -9.50
CA LYS A 388 -9.75 21.57 -9.36
C LYS A 388 -8.55 22.48 -9.14
N TRP A 389 -7.48 21.99 -8.51
CA TRP A 389 -6.27 22.77 -8.24
C TRP A 389 -5.34 22.81 -9.45
N GLN A 390 -5.33 21.77 -10.28
CA GLN A 390 -4.57 21.74 -11.54
C GLN A 390 -5.11 22.74 -12.57
N PHE A 391 -6.42 23.01 -12.56
CA PHE A 391 -7.10 23.81 -13.57
C PHE A 391 -7.60 25.18 -13.05
N ASN A 392 -6.98 25.74 -12.01
CA ASN A 392 -7.38 27.04 -11.44
C ASN A 392 -8.90 27.16 -11.18
N GLY A 393 -9.53 26.09 -10.69
CA GLY A 393 -10.97 26.06 -10.40
C GLY A 393 -11.88 25.78 -11.59
N GLN A 394 -11.37 25.59 -12.82
CA GLN A 394 -12.16 25.24 -14.01
C GLN A 394 -12.62 23.77 -14.02
N LEU A 395 -13.32 23.33 -12.96
CA LEU A 395 -13.83 21.95 -12.83
C LEU A 395 -14.67 21.53 -14.04
N GLU A 396 -15.50 22.43 -14.56
CA GLU A 396 -16.34 22.14 -15.74
C GLU A 396 -15.51 21.72 -16.96
N LYS A 397 -14.30 22.28 -17.12
CA LYS A 397 -13.42 21.92 -18.22
C LYS A 397 -12.90 20.48 -18.05
N PHE A 398 -12.54 20.11 -16.83
CA PHE A 398 -12.13 18.75 -16.49
C PHE A 398 -13.29 17.75 -16.68
N GLU A 399 -14.49 18.07 -16.19
CA GLU A 399 -15.68 17.23 -16.37
C GLU A 399 -16.06 17.06 -17.84
N LYS A 400 -16.02 18.15 -18.63
CA LYS A 400 -16.22 18.10 -20.08
C LYS A 400 -15.15 17.25 -20.77
N GLU A 401 -13.90 17.31 -20.34
CA GLU A 401 -12.83 16.47 -20.89
C GLU A 401 -13.01 14.99 -20.54
N LEU A 402 -13.36 14.69 -19.29
CA LEU A 402 -13.66 13.33 -18.84
C LEU A 402 -14.85 12.75 -19.61
N GLU A 403 -15.91 13.53 -19.79
CA GLU A 403 -17.09 13.12 -20.56
C GLU A 403 -16.76 12.95 -22.04
N ARG A 404 -15.91 13.82 -22.62
CA ARG A 404 -15.40 13.64 -23.98
C ARG A 404 -14.61 12.34 -24.12
N LYS A 405 -13.76 11.99 -23.14
CA LYS A 405 -13.00 10.73 -23.10
C LYS A 405 -13.96 9.52 -23.01
N LYS A 406 -14.96 9.57 -22.12
CA LYS A 406 -16.01 8.54 -22.01
C LYS A 406 -16.78 8.35 -23.32
N ARG A 407 -17.20 9.44 -23.98
CA ARG A 407 -17.89 9.40 -25.29
C ARG A 407 -17.00 8.82 -26.37
N LYS A 408 -15.72 9.19 -26.43
CA LYS A 408 -14.73 8.62 -27.36
C LYS A 408 -14.57 7.11 -27.12
N LEU A 409 -14.50 6.67 -25.86
CA LEU A 409 -14.49 5.25 -25.49
C LEU A 409 -15.72 4.52 -26.00
N ARG A 410 -16.92 5.06 -25.73
CA ARG A 410 -18.20 4.49 -26.16
C ARG A 410 -18.24 4.32 -27.68
N ARG A 411 -17.75 5.31 -28.45
CA ARG A 411 -17.65 5.26 -29.92
C ARG A 411 -16.65 4.21 -30.42
N LEU A 412 -15.46 4.15 -29.82
CA LEU A 412 -14.47 3.13 -30.17
C LEU A 412 -15.03 1.72 -29.93
N LYS A 413 -15.75 1.50 -28.82
CA LYS A 413 -16.42 0.24 -28.54
C LYS A 413 -17.54 -0.08 -29.52
N SER A 414 -18.40 0.88 -29.89
CA SER A 414 -19.44 0.64 -30.90
C SER A 414 -18.85 0.29 -32.25
N ASN A 415 -17.63 0.75 -32.55
CA ASN A 415 -16.91 0.39 -33.76
C ASN A 415 -16.28 -1.01 -33.62
N CYS A 416 -15.62 -1.33 -32.51
CA CYS A 416 -15.05 -2.67 -32.28
C CYS A 416 -16.12 -3.77 -32.19
N SER A 417 -17.28 -3.51 -31.59
CA SER A 417 -18.38 -4.48 -31.52
C SER A 417 -19.00 -4.78 -32.90
N LYS A 418 -18.87 -3.87 -33.88
CA LYS A 418 -19.21 -4.16 -35.28
C LYS A 418 -18.23 -5.16 -35.93
N PHE A 419 -16.98 -5.22 -35.48
CA PHE A 419 -15.95 -6.14 -35.98
C PHE A 419 -15.88 -7.47 -35.22
N LEU A 420 -16.30 -7.49 -33.95
CA LEU A 420 -16.29 -8.67 -33.09
C LEU A 420 -17.60 -9.47 -33.10
N LYS A 421 -18.61 -9.08 -33.90
CA LYS A 421 -19.71 -10.02 -34.19
C LYS A 421 -19.10 -11.22 -34.92
N PRO A 422 -19.14 -12.44 -34.35
CA PRO A 422 -18.73 -13.61 -35.11
C PRO A 422 -19.55 -13.60 -36.40
N LYS A 423 -18.88 -13.64 -37.55
CA LYS A 423 -19.55 -13.96 -38.80
C LYS A 423 -20.11 -15.36 -38.59
N THR A 424 -21.37 -15.45 -38.14
CA THR A 424 -22.17 -16.66 -38.25
C THR A 424 -22.32 -16.91 -39.74
N ARG A 425 -21.30 -17.54 -40.34
CA ARG A 425 -21.49 -18.28 -41.57
C ARG A 425 -22.51 -19.34 -41.19
N PHE A 426 -23.76 -19.10 -41.59
CA PHE A 426 -24.75 -20.15 -41.71
C PHE A 426 -24.10 -21.24 -42.56
N ILE A 427 -23.62 -22.31 -41.91
CA ILE A 427 -23.37 -23.56 -42.58
C ILE A 427 -24.76 -24.04 -42.98
N LYS A 428 -25.17 -23.79 -44.22
CA LYS A 428 -26.30 -24.51 -44.80
C LYS A 428 -25.92 -25.99 -44.71
N ARG A 429 -26.60 -26.73 -43.82
CA ARG A 429 -26.59 -28.19 -43.87
C ARG A 429 -27.21 -28.56 -45.22
N SER A 430 -26.39 -29.09 -46.12
CA SER A 430 -26.79 -29.84 -47.30
C SER A 430 -27.11 -31.27 -46.91
#